data_AF-A0A954KIT4-F1
#
_entry.id   AF-A0A954KIT4-F1
#
_cell.length_a   1.000
_cell.length_b   1.000
_cell.length_c   1.000
_cell.angle_alpha   90.00
_cell.angle_beta   90.00
_cell.angle_gamma   90.00
#
_symmetry.space_group_name_H-M   'P 1'
#
loop_
_entity.id
_entity.type
_entity.pdbx_description
1 polymer ?
#
loop_
_entity_poly.entity_id
_entity_poly.type
_entity_poly.pdbx_seq_one_letter_code
_entity_poly.pdbx_strand_id
1 'polypeptide(L)'
;SSFGQLQGVQYQNVDQLEQYLERVNAGQIPVNRAFVPTEHQQFIREWILQMKEGRVAAQPFIEKFGVNPLEEFKTALGNQQQAGYLTLEGDEVILTRKGLLQVDSLLTEYFEEQFREVRYT
;
A
#
# COMPACT_ATOMS: atom_id res chain seq x y z
N SER A 1 -9.46 -3.74 -17.64
CA SER A 1 -8.95 -4.97 -17.01
C SER A 1 -9.44 -5.07 -15.57
N SER A 2 -9.72 -6.28 -15.09
CA SER A 2 -10.09 -6.54 -13.68
C SER A 2 -8.83 -6.92 -12.87
N PHE A 3 -8.74 -6.40 -11.65
CA PHE A 3 -7.75 -6.78 -10.64
C PHE A 3 -8.44 -7.58 -9.53
N GLY A 4 -7.72 -8.54 -8.96
CA GLY A 4 -8.20 -9.33 -7.82
C GLY A 4 -7.07 -9.70 -6.86
N GLN A 5 -7.47 -10.11 -5.66
CA GLN A 5 -6.57 -10.68 -4.66
C GLN A 5 -7.15 -12.01 -4.16
N LEU A 6 -6.34 -13.06 -4.19
CA LEU A 6 -6.73 -14.39 -3.72
C LEU A 6 -5.55 -15.07 -3.02
N GLN A 7 -5.75 -15.52 -1.78
CA GLN A 7 -4.72 -16.26 -0.99
C GLN A 7 -3.36 -15.52 -0.95
N GLY A 8 -3.37 -14.20 -0.75
CA GLY A 8 -2.17 -13.37 -0.73
C GLY A 8 -1.62 -12.99 -2.11
N VAL A 9 -2.14 -13.55 -3.20
CA VAL A 9 -1.69 -13.26 -4.57
C VAL A 9 -2.54 -12.16 -5.17
N GLN A 10 -1.91 -11.11 -5.67
CA GLN A 10 -2.56 -10.09 -6.51
C GLN A 10 -2.49 -10.52 -7.96
N TYR A 11 -3.59 -10.46 -8.70
CA TYR A 11 -3.61 -10.81 -10.11
C TYR A 11 -4.38 -9.79 -10.94
N GLN A 12 -4.05 -9.76 -12.22
CA GLN A 12 -4.70 -8.91 -13.21
C GLN A 12 -5.07 -9.75 -14.43
N ASN A 13 -6.31 -9.62 -14.90
CA ASN A 13 -6.74 -10.24 -16.14
C ASN A 13 -6.11 -9.54 -17.36
N VAL A 14 -6.17 -10.19 -18.52
CA VAL A 14 -5.87 -9.51 -19.80
C VAL A 14 -6.72 -8.26 -19.94
N ASP A 15 -6.12 -7.22 -20.49
CA ASP A 15 -6.70 -5.87 -20.57
C ASP A 15 -7.43 -5.60 -21.89
N GLN A 16 -7.13 -6.38 -22.93
CA GLN A 16 -7.86 -6.39 -24.20
C GLN A 16 -9.10 -7.28 -24.11
N LEU A 17 -10.25 -6.73 -24.50
CA LEU A 17 -11.54 -7.39 -24.40
C LEU A 17 -11.62 -8.64 -25.29
N GLU A 18 -11.07 -8.56 -26.50
CA GLU A 18 -11.06 -9.64 -27.47
C GLU A 18 -10.29 -10.85 -26.92
N GLN A 19 -9.10 -10.62 -26.38
CA GLN A 19 -8.28 -11.67 -25.75
C GLN A 19 -8.95 -12.24 -24.50
N TYR A 20 -9.63 -11.40 -23.72
CA TYR A 20 -10.38 -11.84 -22.56
C TYR A 20 -11.48 -12.84 -22.97
N LEU A 21 -12.30 -12.45 -23.94
CA LEU A 21 -13.42 -13.26 -24.42
C LEU A 21 -12.94 -14.55 -25.06
N GLU A 22 -11.87 -14.51 -25.85
CA GLU A 22 -11.27 -15.71 -26.46
C GLU A 22 -10.87 -16.73 -25.39
N ARG A 23 -10.11 -16.32 -24.36
CA ARG A 23 -9.69 -17.21 -23.28
C ARG A 23 -10.88 -17.80 -22.52
N VAL A 24 -11.85 -16.96 -22.16
CA VAL A 24 -13.04 -17.40 -21.41
C VAL A 24 -13.88 -18.38 -22.24
N ASN A 25 -14.13 -18.08 -23.52
CA ASN A 25 -14.88 -18.96 -24.41
C ASN A 25 -14.16 -20.29 -24.67
N ALA A 26 -12.83 -20.32 -24.59
CA ALA A 26 -12.02 -21.53 -24.62
C ALA A 26 -11.94 -22.28 -23.28
N GLY A 27 -12.65 -21.82 -22.23
CA GLY A 27 -12.63 -22.43 -20.90
C GLY A 27 -11.35 -22.17 -20.10
N GLN A 28 -10.55 -21.17 -20.51
CA GLN A 28 -9.28 -20.81 -19.86
C GLN A 28 -9.46 -19.67 -18.86
N ILE A 29 -8.55 -19.59 -17.89
CA ILE A 29 -8.49 -18.48 -16.92
C ILE A 29 -7.85 -17.26 -17.60
N PRO A 30 -8.51 -16.10 -17.66
CA PRO A 30 -8.02 -14.93 -18.39
C PRO A 30 -6.98 -14.09 -17.62
N VAL A 31 -6.20 -14.70 -16.72
CA VAL A 31 -5.15 -14.03 -15.94
C VAL A 31 -3.96 -13.71 -16.85
N ASN A 32 -3.52 -12.45 -16.83
CA ASN A 32 -2.37 -11.97 -17.58
C ASN A 32 -1.09 -12.03 -16.74
N ARG A 33 -1.17 -11.51 -15.52
CA ARG A 33 -0.05 -11.45 -14.60
C ARG A 33 -0.52 -11.61 -13.16
N ALA A 34 0.39 -12.12 -12.33
CA ALA A 34 0.19 -12.24 -10.91
C ALA A 34 1.45 -11.79 -10.16
N PHE A 35 1.26 -11.34 -8.93
CA PHE A 35 2.31 -10.85 -8.05
C PHE A 35 2.05 -11.37 -6.65
N VAL A 36 3.08 -11.99 -6.06
CA VAL A 36 3.09 -12.42 -4.66
C VAL A 36 3.89 -11.38 -3.88
N PRO A 37 3.25 -10.53 -3.06
CA PRO A 37 3.97 -9.55 -2.27
C PRO A 37 4.80 -10.24 -1.18
N THR A 38 5.99 -9.70 -0.94
CA THR A 38 6.80 -10.09 0.22
C THR A 38 6.09 -9.74 1.53
N GLU A 39 6.52 -10.32 2.66
CA GLU A 39 5.98 -9.94 3.98
C GLU A 39 6.15 -8.43 4.25
N HIS A 40 7.29 -7.87 3.86
CA HIS A 40 7.55 -6.43 3.99
C HIS A 40 6.60 -5.58 3.12
N GLN A 41 6.28 -6.03 1.90
CA GLN A 41 5.31 -5.34 1.05
C GLN A 41 3.86 -5.46 1.57
N GLN A 42 3.52 -6.57 2.21
CA GLN A 42 2.24 -6.73 2.91
C GLN A 42 2.17 -5.77 4.12
N PHE A 43 3.26 -5.66 4.88
CA PHE A 43 3.41 -4.69 5.96
C PHE A 43 3.22 -3.25 5.47
N ILE A 44 3.95 -2.82 4.43
CA ILE A 44 3.80 -1.48 3.85
C ILE A 44 2.35 -1.26 3.40
N ARG A 45 1.75 -2.22 2.69
CA ARG A 45 0.38 -2.11 2.18
C ARG A 45 -0.63 -1.90 3.30
N GLU A 46 -0.52 -2.65 4.38
CA GLU A 46 -1.42 -2.51 5.52
C GLU A 46 -1.22 -1.17 6.22
N TRP A 47 0.04 -0.74 6.39
CA TRP A 47 0.39 0.53 7.00
C TRP A 47 -0.23 1.71 6.25
N ILE A 48 0.01 1.78 4.93
CA ILE A 48 -0.50 2.88 4.12
C ILE A 48 -2.03 2.88 4.00
N LEU A 49 -2.68 1.72 4.08
CA LEU A 49 -4.15 1.64 4.05
C LEU A 49 -4.75 2.15 5.36
N GLN A 50 -4.19 1.76 6.51
CA GLN A 50 -4.65 2.26 7.81
C GLN A 50 -4.36 3.76 7.99
N MET A 51 -3.25 4.27 7.45
CA MET A 51 -2.97 5.72 7.41
C MET A 51 -4.11 6.52 6.78
N LYS A 52 -4.81 5.97 5.77
CA LYS A 52 -5.96 6.64 5.12
C LYS A 52 -7.20 6.75 6.01
N GLU A 53 -7.25 6.00 7.12
CA GLU A 53 -8.30 6.13 8.13
C GLU A 53 -8.06 7.33 9.06
N GLY A 54 -6.89 7.97 8.95
CA GLY A 54 -6.52 9.18 9.68
C GLY A 54 -5.90 8.93 11.05
N ARG A 55 -5.89 7.69 11.53
CA ARG A 55 -5.21 7.25 12.74
C ARG A 55 -4.72 5.82 12.55
N VAL A 56 -3.50 5.54 12.97
CA VAL A 56 -2.95 4.17 12.96
C VAL A 56 -2.04 3.96 14.17
N ALA A 57 -2.23 2.84 14.84
CA ALA A 57 -1.38 2.40 15.96
C ALA A 57 -0.25 1.50 15.46
N ALA A 58 0.94 1.62 16.05
CA ALA A 58 2.11 0.82 15.67
C ALA A 58 2.06 -0.61 16.20
N GLN A 59 1.45 -0.83 17.36
CA GLN A 59 1.49 -2.12 18.07
C GLN A 59 0.97 -3.32 17.24
N PRO A 60 -0.16 -3.23 16.49
CA PRO A 60 -0.63 -4.34 15.67
C PRO A 60 0.37 -4.78 14.59
N PHE A 61 1.19 -3.85 14.08
CA PHE A 61 2.20 -4.15 13.07
C PHE A 61 3.40 -4.90 13.68
N ILE A 62 3.79 -4.53 14.90
CA ILE A 62 4.85 -5.21 15.63
C ILE A 62 4.43 -6.65 15.92
N GLU A 63 3.20 -6.87 16.38
CA GLU A 63 2.68 -8.21 16.68
C GLU A 63 2.54 -9.09 15.43
N LYS A 64 2.08 -8.51 14.33
CA LYS A 64 1.80 -9.25 13.10
C LYS A 64 3.03 -9.48 12.21
N PHE A 65 3.88 -8.47 12.07
CA PHE A 65 5.00 -8.48 11.13
C PHE A 65 6.37 -8.50 11.81
N GLY A 66 6.44 -8.28 13.14
CA GLY A 66 7.71 -8.16 13.85
C GLY A 66 8.47 -6.86 13.55
N VAL A 67 7.83 -5.89 12.90
CA VAL A 67 8.43 -4.61 12.47
C VAL A 67 7.73 -3.46 13.16
N ASN A 68 8.50 -2.53 13.74
CA ASN A 68 7.98 -1.30 14.30
C ASN A 68 7.90 -0.20 13.21
N PRO A 69 6.71 0.21 12.76
CA PRO A 69 6.57 1.22 11.70
C PRO A 69 7.11 2.59 12.11
N LEU A 70 7.16 2.93 13.40
CA LEU A 70 7.69 4.21 13.87
C LEU A 70 9.21 4.30 13.69
N GLU A 71 9.92 3.17 13.75
CA GLU A 71 11.35 3.12 13.46
C GLU A 71 11.62 2.91 11.97
N GLU A 72 10.90 1.98 11.33
CA GLU A 72 11.05 1.69 9.89
C GLU A 72 10.79 2.94 9.03
N PHE A 73 9.77 3.73 9.38
CA PHE A 73 9.37 4.91 8.62
C PHE A 73 9.71 6.24 9.31
N LYS A 74 10.67 6.21 10.25
CA LYS A 74 11.08 7.37 11.05
C LYS A 74 11.34 8.62 10.23
N THR A 75 12.04 8.48 9.10
CA THR A 75 12.35 9.61 8.21
C THR A 75 11.08 10.19 7.58
N ALA A 76 10.23 9.35 7.00
CA ALA A 76 8.98 9.78 6.35
C ALA A 76 8.03 10.44 7.38
N LEU A 77 7.84 9.80 8.52
CA LEU A 77 7.03 10.33 9.62
C LEU A 77 7.59 11.67 10.13
N GLY A 78 8.90 11.77 10.29
CA GLY A 78 9.58 13.01 10.70
C GLY A 78 9.38 14.15 9.72
N ASN A 79 9.51 13.90 8.42
CA ASN A 79 9.25 14.88 7.36
C ASN A 79 7.80 15.37 7.40
N GLN A 80 6.86 14.42 7.48
CA GLN A 80 5.42 14.72 7.44
C GLN A 80 4.94 15.43 8.72
N GLN A 81 5.50 15.08 9.87
CA GLN A 81 5.25 15.79 11.13
C GLN A 81 5.76 17.23 11.07
N GLN A 82 7.00 17.45 10.61
CA GLN A 82 7.57 18.80 10.45
C GLN A 82 6.74 19.66 9.48
N ALA A 83 6.18 19.05 8.44
CA ALA A 83 5.30 19.73 7.48
C ALA A 83 3.84 19.91 7.98
N GLY A 84 3.52 19.45 9.20
CA GLY A 84 2.21 19.61 9.85
C GLY A 84 1.12 18.68 9.31
N TYR A 85 1.48 17.57 8.67
CA TYR A 85 0.51 16.59 8.15
C TYR A 85 0.05 15.59 9.21
N LEU A 86 0.87 15.32 10.22
CA LEU A 86 0.56 14.35 11.26
C LEU A 86 1.17 14.74 12.61
N THR A 87 0.70 14.11 13.67
CA THR A 87 1.29 14.11 15.00
C THR A 87 1.54 12.67 15.45
N LEU A 88 2.52 12.50 16.34
CA LEU A 88 2.77 11.25 17.03
C LEU A 88 2.29 11.38 18.48
N GLU A 89 1.40 10.48 18.90
CA GLU A 89 0.87 10.41 20.27
C GLU A 89 1.14 9.02 20.82
N GLY A 90 2.26 8.85 21.53
CA GLY A 90 2.68 7.53 22.01
C GLY A 90 3.05 6.62 20.84
N ASP A 91 2.29 5.53 20.66
CA ASP A 91 2.43 4.59 19.56
C ASP A 91 1.46 4.85 18.40
N GLU A 92 0.67 5.93 18.45
CA GLU A 92 -0.26 6.31 17.39
C GLU A 92 0.31 7.40 16.47
N VAL A 93 0.09 7.22 15.17
CA VAL A 93 0.20 8.28 14.16
C VAL A 93 -1.20 8.83 13.91
N ILE A 94 -1.38 10.14 14.10
CA ILE A 94 -2.66 10.83 13.89
C ILE A 94 -2.49 11.87 12.79
N LEU A 95 -3.22 11.72 11.69
CA LEU A 95 -3.23 12.69 10.62
C LEU A 95 -4.00 13.95 11.04
N THR A 96 -3.41 15.11 10.77
CA THR A 96 -4.15 16.38 10.84
C THR A 96 -5.17 16.44 9.71
N ARG A 97 -6.11 17.40 9.76
CA ARG A 97 -7.02 17.64 8.63
C ARG A 97 -6.26 17.91 7.32
N LYS A 98 -5.12 18.60 7.40
CA LYS A 98 -4.23 18.84 6.25
C LYS A 98 -3.63 17.53 5.72
N GLY A 99 -3.17 16.66 6.62
CA GLY A 99 -2.65 15.33 6.28
C GLY A 99 -3.69 14.45 5.62
N LEU A 100 -4.88 14.34 6.21
CA LEU A 100 -5.94 13.49 5.68
C LEU A 100 -6.40 13.92 4.28
N LEU A 101 -6.49 15.24 4.02
CA LEU A 101 -6.82 15.77 2.70
C LEU A 101 -5.75 15.49 1.62
N GLN A 102 -4.52 15.17 2.02
CA GLN A 102 -3.40 14.93 1.13
C GLN A 102 -2.82 13.52 1.27
N VAL A 103 -3.49 12.63 2.02
CA VAL A 103 -2.89 11.37 2.48
C VAL A 103 -2.30 10.59 1.33
N ASP A 104 -3.01 10.46 0.21
CA ASP A 104 -2.54 9.73 -0.98
C ASP A 104 -1.21 10.25 -1.54
N SER A 105 -0.94 11.55 -1.50
CA SER A 105 0.33 12.13 -1.94
C SER A 105 1.49 11.89 -0.97
N LEU A 106 1.18 11.67 0.31
CA LEU A 106 2.17 11.42 1.37
C LEU A 106 2.63 9.95 1.39
N LEU A 107 1.82 9.03 0.85
CA LEU A 107 2.07 7.59 0.98
C LEU A 107 3.30 7.10 0.22
N THR A 108 3.77 7.84 -0.79
CA THR A 108 4.92 7.44 -1.61
C THR A 108 6.21 7.28 -0.80
N GLU A 109 6.40 8.05 0.28
CA GLU A 109 7.60 7.97 1.13
C GLU A 109 7.73 6.62 1.87
N TYR A 110 6.65 5.85 2.02
CA TYR A 110 6.64 4.56 2.72
C TYR A 110 6.99 3.38 1.81
N PHE A 111 7.03 3.55 0.49
CA PHE A 111 7.42 2.48 -0.42
C PHE A 111 8.93 2.24 -0.40
N GLU A 112 9.35 1.05 -0.84
CA GLU A 112 10.76 0.76 -1.11
C GLU A 112 11.30 1.75 -2.14
N GLU A 113 12.57 2.15 -2.01
CA GLU A 113 13.17 3.25 -2.79
C GLU A 113 12.99 3.08 -4.31
N GLN A 114 13.19 1.86 -4.81
CA GLN A 114 13.02 1.50 -6.22
C GLN A 114 11.59 1.69 -6.77
N PHE A 115 10.59 1.80 -5.89
CA PHE A 115 9.19 2.02 -6.26
C PHE A 115 8.72 3.46 -6.05
N ARG A 116 9.55 4.37 -5.52
CA ARG A 116 9.16 5.76 -5.23
C ARG A 116 9.10 6.65 -6.47
N GLU A 117 9.90 6.34 -7.49
CA GLU A 117 9.99 7.15 -8.73
C GLU A 117 9.14 6.59 -9.89
N VAL A 118 8.33 5.56 -9.65
CA VAL A 118 7.51 4.95 -10.70
C VAL A 118 6.39 5.91 -11.10
N ARG A 119 6.61 6.63 -12.19
CA ARG A 119 5.55 7.35 -12.90
C ARG A 119 4.77 6.34 -13.73
N TYR A 120 3.44 6.41 -13.68
CA TYR A 120 2.58 5.70 -14.63
C TYR A 120 2.92 6.19 -16.04
N THR A 121 3.73 5.45 -16.79
CA THR A 121 3.78 5.51 -18.26
C THR A 121 2.69 4.64 -18.83
#